data_AF-A0A127VC15-F1
#
_entry.id   AF-A0A127VC15-F1
#
_cell.length_a   1.000
_cell.length_b   1.000
_cell.length_c   1.000
_cell.angle_alpha   90.00
_cell.angle_beta   90.00
_cell.angle_gamma   90.00
#
_symmetry.space_group_name_H-M   'P 1'
#
loop_
_entity.id
_entity.type
_entity.pdbx_description
1 polymer ?
#
loop_
_entity_poly.entity_id
_entity_poly.type
_entity_poly.pdbx_seq_one_letter_code
_entity_poly.pdbx_strand_id
1 'polypeptide(L)'
;MAFLDKWRNRKLFIIAGGILVIMAIAVIFPIEKSKAITIAEFHYTYLTLIIGVLLSLYGFLGTRIFTALLFMILSAIISSMIWFMLFSDSFVSMIVAIWIGFPVGLLVGLIFVIVNALFLEPVERKRWKLIKQVLVYVLILSMFTLLFYKGGL
;
A
#
# COMPACT_ATOMS: atom_id res chain seq x y z
N MET A 1 19.18 -25.53 9.98
CA MET A 1 19.40 -24.47 10.99
C MET A 1 18.86 -23.11 10.53
N ALA A 2 19.27 -22.55 9.39
CA ALA A 2 18.77 -21.27 8.80
C ALA A 2 17.22 -21.14 8.60
N PHE A 3 16.48 -22.18 8.97
CA PHE A 3 15.02 -22.29 8.95
C PHE A 3 14.37 -21.70 10.21
N LEU A 4 15.05 -21.71 11.36
CA LEU A 4 14.57 -21.11 12.62
C LEU A 4 14.97 -19.62 12.74
N ASP A 5 16.05 -19.18 12.09
CA ASP A 5 16.46 -17.77 12.10
C ASP A 5 15.46 -16.87 11.35
N LYS A 6 14.82 -17.38 10.28
CA LYS A 6 13.68 -16.71 9.63
C LYS A 6 12.49 -16.49 10.58
N TRP A 7 12.48 -17.16 11.75
CA TRP A 7 11.49 -17.06 12.81
C TRP A 7 11.98 -16.32 14.08
N ARG A 8 13.22 -15.79 14.11
CA ARG A 8 13.51 -14.57 14.92
C ARG A 8 13.32 -13.33 14.07
N ASN A 9 13.71 -13.40 12.80
CA ASN A 9 13.32 -12.41 11.79
C ASN A 9 11.79 -12.26 11.77
N ARG A 10 11.33 -11.15 11.21
CA ARG A 10 9.92 -10.82 11.00
C ARG A 10 9.07 -10.55 12.24
N LYS A 11 9.40 -11.11 13.42
CA LYS A 11 8.77 -10.80 14.73
C LYS A 11 8.86 -9.33 15.16
N LEU A 12 9.46 -8.46 14.34
CA LEU A 12 9.82 -7.08 14.67
C LEU A 12 9.13 -6.02 13.78
N PHE A 13 8.69 -6.31 12.53
CA PHE A 13 7.54 -5.56 11.94
C PHE A 13 6.31 -5.76 12.82
N ILE A 14 6.24 -6.92 13.48
CA ILE A 14 5.09 -7.39 14.23
C ILE A 14 4.94 -6.65 15.58
N ILE A 15 6.03 -6.15 16.18
CA ILE A 15 5.96 -5.17 17.27
C ILE A 15 5.84 -3.74 16.71
N ALA A 16 6.51 -3.42 15.59
CA ALA A 16 6.48 -2.10 14.97
C ALA A 16 5.07 -1.65 14.53
N GLY A 17 4.37 -2.49 13.76
CA GLY A 17 2.95 -2.36 13.46
C GLY A 17 2.05 -2.56 14.68
N GLY A 18 2.58 -3.14 15.77
CA GLY A 18 1.90 -3.24 17.06
C GLY A 18 1.80 -1.91 17.82
N ILE A 19 2.70 -0.94 17.56
CA ILE A 19 2.73 0.36 18.28
C ILE A 19 2.30 1.53 17.39
N LEU A 20 2.48 1.42 16.05
CA LEU A 20 1.65 2.07 15.01
C LEU A 20 0.21 2.24 15.55
N VAL A 21 -0.35 1.08 15.92
CA VAL A 21 -1.75 0.88 16.30
C VAL A 21 -2.07 1.40 17.72
N ILE A 22 -1.21 1.17 18.71
CA ILE A 22 -1.49 1.60 20.09
C ILE A 22 -1.60 3.13 20.19
N MET A 23 -0.67 3.88 19.58
CA MET A 23 -0.77 5.34 19.52
C MET A 23 -1.96 5.80 18.67
N ALA A 24 -2.22 5.08 17.56
CA ALA A 24 -3.32 5.36 16.65
C ALA A 24 -4.72 5.07 17.19
N ILE A 25 -4.83 4.52 18.41
CA ILE A 25 -6.10 4.16 19.04
C ILE A 25 -6.25 4.84 20.39
N ALA A 26 -5.20 4.87 21.22
CA ALA A 26 -5.24 5.52 22.53
C ALA A 26 -5.29 7.06 22.46
N VAL A 27 -4.76 7.68 21.39
CA VAL A 27 -4.52 9.13 21.34
C VAL A 27 -5.04 9.82 20.06
N ILE A 28 -4.81 9.27 18.86
CA ILE A 28 -5.42 9.78 17.60
C ILE A 28 -6.93 10.01 17.80
N PHE A 29 -7.58 8.98 18.31
CA PHE A 29 -9.00 8.74 18.06
C PHE A 29 -9.96 9.43 19.05
N PRO A 30 -9.62 9.63 20.34
CA PRO A 30 -10.49 10.39 21.24
C PRO A 30 -10.55 11.89 20.95
N ILE A 31 -9.57 12.43 20.21
CA ILE A 31 -9.33 13.88 20.11
C ILE A 31 -10.06 14.52 18.92
N GLU A 32 -9.89 13.96 17.72
CA GLU A 32 -10.65 14.37 16.50
C GLU A 32 -12.17 14.34 16.75
N LYS A 33 -12.59 13.33 17.51
CA LYS A 33 -13.96 12.94 17.87
C LYS A 33 -14.76 13.99 18.68
N SER A 34 -14.20 15.17 18.96
CA SER A 34 -14.84 16.19 19.80
C SER A 34 -15.12 17.55 19.15
N LYS A 35 -14.49 17.88 18.00
CA LYS A 35 -14.49 19.25 17.46
C LYS A 35 -14.53 19.41 15.94
N ALA A 36 -14.10 18.42 15.18
CA ALA A 36 -13.72 18.66 13.79
C ALA A 36 -14.90 19.03 12.87
N ILE A 37 -14.83 20.24 12.30
CA ILE A 37 -15.73 20.72 11.25
C ILE A 37 -15.03 20.61 9.88
N THR A 38 -13.70 20.54 9.85
CA THR A 38 -12.90 20.64 8.63
C THR A 38 -11.84 19.55 8.49
N ILE A 39 -11.70 19.03 7.26
CA ILE A 39 -10.75 17.95 6.87
C ILE A 39 -9.28 18.32 7.18
N ALA A 40 -8.98 19.60 7.35
CA ALA A 40 -7.68 20.10 7.75
C ALA A 40 -7.19 19.57 9.12
N GLU A 41 -8.07 19.13 10.04
CA GLU A 41 -7.69 18.75 11.41
C GLU A 41 -7.06 17.34 11.53
N PHE A 42 -7.26 16.48 10.52
CA PHE A 42 -6.97 15.04 10.58
C PHE A 42 -5.52 14.67 10.18
N HIS A 43 -4.66 15.66 9.91
CA HIS A 43 -3.32 15.41 9.37
C HIS A 43 -2.42 14.59 10.31
N TYR A 44 -2.47 14.82 11.63
CA TYR A 44 -1.66 14.06 12.60
C TYR A 44 -1.99 12.57 12.58
N THR A 45 -3.27 12.24 12.38
CA THR A 45 -3.78 10.87 12.32
C THR A 45 -3.27 10.13 11.10
N TYR A 46 -3.40 10.75 9.93
CA TYR A 46 -2.83 10.18 8.71
C TYR A 46 -1.31 10.05 8.78
N LEU A 47 -0.61 11.02 9.39
CA LEU A 47 0.85 10.99 9.54
C LEU A 47 1.32 9.84 10.46
N THR A 48 0.67 9.64 11.60
CA THR A 48 1.01 8.54 12.54
C THR A 48 0.63 7.16 11.99
N LEU A 49 -0.47 7.05 11.25
CA LEU A 49 -0.79 5.86 10.44
C LEU A 49 0.30 5.57 9.40
N ILE A 50 0.73 6.58 8.61
CA ILE A 50 1.78 6.44 7.60
C ILE A 50 3.12 6.01 8.24
N ILE A 51 3.57 6.70 9.29
CA ILE A 51 4.80 6.38 10.03
C ILE A 51 4.82 4.91 10.45
N GLY A 52 3.72 4.44 11.04
CA GLY A 52 3.67 3.08 11.55
C GLY A 52 3.44 2.01 10.46
N VAL A 53 2.77 2.34 9.34
CA VAL A 53 2.72 1.48 8.15
C VAL A 53 4.12 1.33 7.54
N LEU A 54 4.92 2.41 7.49
CA LEU A 54 6.34 2.36 7.13
C LEU A 54 7.14 1.51 8.12
N LEU A 55 6.87 1.57 9.42
CA LEU A 55 7.49 0.71 10.44
C LEU A 55 7.15 -0.79 10.23
N SER A 56 5.89 -1.07 9.85
CA SER A 56 5.40 -2.39 9.43
C SER A 56 6.00 -2.88 8.09
N LEU A 57 6.52 -1.95 7.27
CA LEU A 57 7.33 -2.22 6.07
C LEU A 57 8.85 -2.28 6.34
N TYR A 58 9.36 -1.72 7.46
CA TYR A 58 10.79 -1.57 7.81
C TYR A 58 11.46 -2.67 8.69
N GLY A 59 10.77 -3.27 9.68
CA GLY A 59 10.99 -4.70 10.11
C GLY A 59 10.42 -6.12 9.42
N PHE A 60 9.12 -6.68 7.55
CA PHE A 60 8.55 -7.66 6.60
C PHE A 60 9.41 -7.74 5.30
N LEU A 61 10.03 -6.61 4.86
CA LEU A 61 10.98 -6.47 3.72
C LEU A 61 12.43 -6.12 4.11
N GLY A 62 12.62 -5.22 5.07
CA GLY A 62 13.94 -4.85 5.61
C GLY A 62 14.67 -3.87 4.71
N THR A 63 15.92 -4.18 4.35
CA THR A 63 16.75 -3.35 3.44
C THR A 63 16.10 -3.09 2.06
N ARG A 64 15.11 -3.90 1.67
CA ARG A 64 14.34 -3.73 0.42
C ARG A 64 13.18 -2.74 0.50
N ILE A 65 13.00 -2.04 1.64
CA ILE A 65 11.91 -1.06 1.80
C ILE A 65 11.94 0.03 0.72
N PHE A 66 13.09 0.57 0.34
CA PHE A 66 13.17 1.60 -0.71
C PHE A 66 12.71 1.08 -2.08
N THR A 67 13.04 -0.17 -2.42
CA THR A 67 12.55 -0.84 -3.63
C THR A 67 11.04 -1.02 -3.60
N ALA A 68 10.47 -1.35 -2.43
CA ALA A 68 9.03 -1.47 -2.24
C ALA A 68 8.30 -0.10 -2.31
N LEU A 69 8.85 0.95 -1.71
CA LEU A 69 8.27 2.29 -1.74
C LEU A 69 8.32 2.90 -3.15
N LEU A 70 9.44 2.73 -3.86
CA LEU A 70 9.54 3.12 -5.27
C LEU A 70 8.52 2.35 -6.12
N PHE A 71 8.35 1.05 -5.87
CA PHE A 71 7.32 0.25 -6.55
C PHE A 71 5.89 0.74 -6.23
N MET A 72 5.59 1.09 -4.98
CA MET A 72 4.30 1.66 -4.60
C MET A 72 4.02 3.01 -5.30
N ILE A 73 5.01 3.90 -5.38
CA ILE A 73 4.89 5.18 -6.08
C ILE A 73 4.69 4.96 -7.59
N LEU A 74 5.46 4.06 -8.21
CA LEU A 74 5.27 3.69 -9.62
C LEU A 74 3.89 3.05 -9.85
N SER A 75 3.39 2.24 -8.92
CA SER A 75 2.04 1.66 -8.99
C SER A 75 0.94 2.71 -8.87
N ALA A 76 1.11 3.70 -7.99
CA ALA A 76 0.23 4.86 -7.87
C ALA A 76 0.18 5.69 -9.16
N ILE A 77 1.34 5.95 -9.79
CA ILE A 77 1.42 6.65 -11.09
C ILE A 77 0.73 5.83 -12.19
N ILE A 78 1.05 4.54 -12.32
CA ILE A 78 0.46 3.65 -13.33
C ILE A 78 -1.07 3.57 -13.17
N SER A 79 -1.58 3.44 -11.94
CA SER A 79 -3.02 3.40 -11.69
C SER A 79 -3.67 4.76 -11.95
N SER A 80 -3.05 5.88 -11.57
CA SER A 80 -3.52 7.23 -11.93
C SER A 80 -3.62 7.42 -13.44
N MET A 81 -2.65 6.93 -14.21
CA MET A 81 -2.68 7.00 -15.69
C MET A 81 -3.81 6.13 -16.28
N ILE A 82 -4.05 4.94 -15.74
CA ILE A 82 -5.17 4.07 -16.17
C ILE A 82 -6.51 4.75 -15.87
N TRP A 83 -6.71 5.28 -14.66
CA TRP A 83 -7.94 6.00 -14.32
C TRP A 83 -8.12 7.26 -15.17
N PHE A 84 -7.05 8.02 -15.44
CA PHE A 84 -7.09 9.20 -16.32
C PHE A 84 -7.54 8.82 -17.74
N MET A 85 -7.08 7.69 -18.28
CA MET A 85 -7.53 7.16 -19.59
C MET A 85 -8.98 6.65 -19.59
N LEU A 86 -9.56 6.33 -18.44
CA LEU A 86 -10.94 5.83 -18.31
C LEU A 86 -11.98 6.94 -18.10
N PHE A 87 -11.56 8.16 -17.72
CA PHE A 87 -12.43 9.26 -17.31
C PHE A 87 -11.97 10.63 -17.87
N SER A 88 -11.38 10.64 -19.06
CA SER A 88 -10.79 11.83 -19.70
C SER A 88 -11.79 12.87 -20.24
N ASP A 89 -13.10 12.64 -20.12
CA ASP A 89 -14.14 13.42 -20.83
C ASP A 89 -14.26 14.88 -20.38
N SER A 90 -13.72 15.24 -19.21
CA SER A 90 -13.71 16.60 -18.68
C SER A 90 -12.52 16.86 -17.77
N PHE A 91 -12.14 18.13 -17.60
CA PHE A 91 -11.09 18.52 -16.65
C PHE A 91 -11.41 18.13 -15.19
N VAL A 92 -12.70 18.13 -14.82
CA VAL A 92 -13.15 17.71 -13.48
C VAL A 92 -13.01 16.19 -13.31
N SER A 93 -13.42 15.40 -14.30
CA SER A 93 -13.29 13.94 -14.26
C SER A 93 -11.82 13.49 -14.33
N MET A 94 -10.94 14.22 -15.02
CA MET A 94 -9.49 14.01 -14.96
C MET A 94 -8.92 14.21 -13.53
N ILE A 95 -9.36 15.24 -12.81
CA ILE A 95 -8.94 15.48 -11.42
C ILE A 95 -9.44 14.34 -10.51
N VAL A 96 -10.71 13.98 -10.63
CA VAL A 96 -11.33 12.86 -9.87
C VAL A 96 -10.62 11.54 -10.16
N ALA A 97 -10.26 11.28 -11.43
CA ALA A 97 -9.53 10.08 -11.84
C ALA A 97 -8.15 9.96 -11.19
N ILE A 98 -7.41 11.06 -11.06
CA ILE A 98 -6.12 11.09 -10.34
C ILE A 98 -6.34 10.89 -8.84
N TRP A 99 -7.35 11.53 -8.25
CA TRP A 99 -7.72 11.38 -6.84
C TRP A 99 -8.12 9.94 -6.45
N ILE A 100 -8.69 9.16 -7.37
CA ILE A 100 -9.03 7.74 -7.15
C ILE A 100 -7.85 6.83 -7.50
N GLY A 101 -7.24 7.01 -8.68
CA GLY A 101 -6.18 6.13 -9.17
C GLY A 101 -4.92 6.16 -8.31
N PHE A 102 -4.57 7.29 -7.70
CA PHE A 102 -3.40 7.39 -6.83
C PHE A 102 -3.49 6.50 -5.57
N PRO A 103 -4.52 6.60 -4.71
CA PRO A 103 -4.67 5.69 -3.57
C PRO A 103 -4.94 4.24 -3.99
N VAL A 104 -5.67 3.99 -5.08
CA VAL A 104 -5.87 2.62 -5.61
C VAL A 104 -4.52 1.98 -5.98
N GLY A 105 -3.65 2.69 -6.69
CA GLY A 105 -2.31 2.20 -7.03
C GLY A 105 -1.38 2.06 -5.82
N LEU A 106 -1.48 2.92 -4.80
CA LEU A 106 -0.74 2.71 -3.54
C LEU A 106 -1.15 1.41 -2.84
N LEU A 107 -2.45 1.11 -2.78
CA LEU A 107 -2.97 -0.14 -2.20
C LEU A 107 -2.54 -1.38 -3.01
N VAL A 108 -2.67 -1.32 -4.34
CA VAL A 108 -2.21 -2.38 -5.26
C VAL A 108 -0.72 -2.63 -5.12
N GLY A 109 0.09 -1.57 -5.10
CA GLY A 109 1.53 -1.64 -4.91
C GLY A 109 1.91 -2.30 -3.57
N LEU A 110 1.24 -1.91 -2.48
CA LEU A 110 1.45 -2.48 -1.14
C LEU A 110 1.11 -3.97 -1.11
N ILE A 111 -0.05 -4.37 -1.66
CA ILE A 111 -0.50 -5.76 -1.70
C ILE A 111 0.43 -6.60 -2.58
N PHE A 112 0.84 -6.10 -3.75
CA PHE A 112 1.79 -6.80 -4.61
C PHE A 112 3.14 -7.00 -3.92
N VAL A 113 3.68 -5.97 -3.27
CA VAL A 113 4.92 -6.05 -2.47
C VAL A 113 4.80 -7.13 -1.38
N ILE A 114 3.65 -7.22 -0.71
CA ILE A 114 3.33 -8.23 0.31
C ILE A 114 3.31 -9.64 -0.29
N VAL A 115 2.58 -9.85 -1.39
CA VAL A 115 2.48 -11.13 -2.10
C VAL A 115 3.84 -11.57 -2.66
N ASN A 116 4.59 -10.65 -3.26
CA ASN A 116 5.89 -10.92 -3.84
C ASN A 116 6.88 -11.44 -2.79
N ALA A 117 7.07 -10.71 -1.68
CA ALA A 117 8.03 -11.07 -0.63
C ALA A 117 7.67 -12.36 0.13
N LEU A 118 6.40 -12.77 0.13
CA LEU A 118 5.93 -14.00 0.76
C LEU A 118 5.97 -15.23 -0.17
N PHE A 119 5.46 -15.10 -1.40
CA PHE A 119 5.15 -16.24 -2.27
C PHE A 119 6.04 -16.32 -3.53
N LEU A 120 6.33 -15.19 -4.19
CA LEU A 120 7.07 -15.18 -5.45
C LEU A 120 8.59 -15.14 -5.25
N GLU A 121 9.05 -14.59 -4.14
CA GLU A 121 10.48 -14.51 -3.84
C GLU A 121 11.17 -15.83 -3.50
N PRO A 122 10.63 -16.69 -2.60
CA PRO A 122 11.39 -17.83 -2.07
C PRO A 122 11.26 -19.13 -2.87
N VAL A 123 10.43 -19.18 -3.92
CA VAL A 123 10.03 -20.45 -4.58
C VAL A 123 10.79 -20.74 -5.88
N GLU A 124 11.27 -19.73 -6.62
CA GLU A 124 11.47 -19.88 -8.07
C GLU A 124 12.90 -19.76 -8.63
N ARG A 125 13.15 -20.53 -9.70
CA ARG A 125 14.33 -20.39 -10.58
C ARG A 125 14.22 -19.09 -11.40
N LYS A 126 15.33 -18.34 -11.52
CA LYS A 126 15.39 -16.96 -12.04
C LYS A 126 14.61 -16.66 -13.34
N ARG A 127 14.50 -17.61 -14.29
CA ARG A 127 14.04 -17.36 -15.67
C ARG A 127 12.56 -16.93 -15.82
N TRP A 128 11.65 -17.43 -14.98
CA TRP A 128 10.20 -17.16 -15.11
C TRP A 128 9.65 -16.16 -14.09
N LYS A 129 10.44 -15.82 -13.07
CA LYS A 129 10.03 -15.03 -11.91
C LYS A 129 9.47 -13.65 -12.28
N LEU A 130 10.13 -12.92 -13.19
CA LEU A 130 9.69 -11.59 -13.64
C LEU A 130 8.32 -11.64 -14.35
N ILE A 131 8.11 -12.64 -15.21
CA ILE A 131 6.85 -12.79 -15.97
C ILE A 131 5.70 -13.07 -15.00
N LYS A 132 5.89 -13.94 -14.00
CA LYS A 132 4.88 -14.20 -12.97
C LYS A 132 4.65 -13.00 -12.06
N GLN A 133 5.70 -12.26 -11.70
CA GLN A 133 5.58 -11.00 -10.94
C GLN A 133 4.73 -9.97 -11.70
N VAL A 134 4.97 -9.75 -12.99
CA VAL A 134 4.15 -8.85 -13.82
C VAL A 134 2.71 -9.35 -13.93
N LEU A 135 2.48 -10.64 -14.19
CA LEU A 135 1.15 -11.22 -14.31
C LEU A 135 0.34 -11.07 -13.01
N VAL A 136 0.94 -11.37 -11.85
CA VAL A 136 0.31 -11.20 -10.54
C VAL A 136 0.04 -9.73 -10.22
N TYR A 137 0.95 -8.82 -10.57
CA TYR A 137 0.73 -7.37 -10.42
C TYR A 137 -0.46 -6.89 -11.25
N VAL A 138 -0.52 -7.27 -12.53
CA VAL A 138 -1.64 -6.91 -13.42
C VAL A 138 -2.95 -7.48 -12.89
N LEU A 139 -2.98 -8.72 -12.41
CA LEU A 139 -4.18 -9.32 -11.80
C LEU A 139 -4.69 -8.50 -10.60
N ILE A 140 -3.81 -8.14 -9.65
CA ILE A 140 -4.19 -7.35 -8.47
C ILE A 140 -4.67 -5.95 -8.91
N LEU A 141 -3.97 -5.30 -9.84
CA LEU A 141 -4.33 -3.98 -10.37
C LEU A 141 -5.69 -4.00 -11.07
N SER A 142 -5.95 -4.99 -11.92
CA SER A 142 -7.25 -5.16 -12.58
C SER A 142 -8.37 -5.45 -11.59
N MET A 143 -8.15 -6.32 -10.59
CA MET A 143 -9.15 -6.60 -9.55
C MET A 143 -9.49 -5.33 -8.75
N PHE A 144 -8.50 -4.58 -8.28
CA PHE A 144 -8.75 -3.35 -7.53
C PHE A 144 -9.38 -2.24 -8.38
N THR A 145 -8.96 -2.09 -9.64
CA THR A 145 -9.59 -1.13 -10.56
C THR A 145 -11.05 -1.48 -10.80
N LEU A 146 -11.38 -2.76 -11.04
CA LEU A 146 -12.76 -3.22 -11.19
C LEU A 146 -13.58 -3.08 -9.90
N LEU A 147 -12.98 -3.29 -8.73
CA LEU A 147 -13.64 -3.11 -7.43
C LEU A 147 -14.00 -1.64 -7.18
N PHE A 148 -13.06 -0.70 -7.41
CA PHE A 148 -13.35 0.73 -7.25
C PHE A 148 -14.25 1.29 -8.35
N TYR A 149 -14.23 0.72 -9.57
CA TYR A 149 -15.13 1.10 -10.67
C TYR A 149 -16.57 0.59 -10.47
N LYS A 150 -16.76 -0.63 -9.94
CA LYS A 150 -18.09 -1.22 -9.72
C LYS A 150 -18.66 -1.04 -8.31
N GLY A 151 -17.81 -0.78 -7.32
CA GLY A 151 -18.18 -0.72 -5.89
C GLY A 151 -18.95 0.54 -5.49
N GLY A 152 -19.01 1.54 -6.38
CA GLY A 152 -19.67 2.81 -6.14
C GLY A 152 -18.73 3.89 -5.60
N LEU A 153 -18.75 5.03 -6.29
CA LEU A 153 -18.81 6.35 -5.66
C LEU A 153 -20.29 6.77 -5.68
#